data_AF-A0A2E7Q3G8-F1
#
_entry.id   AF-A0A2E7Q3G8-F1
#
_cell.length_a   1.000
_cell.length_b   1.000
_cell.length_c   1.000
_cell.angle_alpha   90.00
_cell.angle_beta   90.00
_cell.angle_gamma   90.00
#
_symmetry.space_group_name_H-M   'P 1'
#
loop_
_entity.id
_entity.type
_entity.pdbx_description
1 polymer ?
#
loop_
_entity_poly.entity_id
_entity_poly.type
_entity_poly.pdbx_seq_one_letter_code
_entity_poly.pdbx_strand_id
1 'polypeptide(L)'
;MRRWKRSDISERLVLEVYSRPFEERYPADEVLMRETGAPEKVVWAAMMREDDRGSLDYGVNLRGGWLTKEGGGARLAALRGSE
;
A
#
# COMPACT_ATOMS: atom_id res chain seq x y z
N MET A 1 5.28 -4.63 23.43
CA MET A 1 5.24 -4.00 22.09
C MET A 1 5.65 -5.03 21.04
N ARG A 2 4.85 -5.20 19.98
CA ARG A 2 5.21 -6.07 18.84
C ARG A 2 6.45 -5.50 18.13
N ARG A 3 7.42 -6.35 17.79
CA ARG A 3 8.55 -5.97 16.95
C ARG A 3 8.15 -6.05 15.48
N TRP A 4 8.00 -4.90 14.83
CA TRP A 4 7.61 -4.81 13.43
C TRP A 4 8.80 -4.98 12.48
N LYS A 5 8.58 -5.73 11.39
CA LYS A 5 9.47 -5.84 10.25
C LYS A 5 8.84 -5.16 9.03
N ARG A 6 9.68 -4.71 8.09
CA ARG A 6 9.20 -4.13 6.81
C ARG A 6 8.34 -5.10 6.00
N SER A 7 8.59 -6.41 6.14
CA SER A 7 7.84 -7.47 5.46
C SER A 7 6.50 -7.81 6.12
N ASP A 8 6.20 -7.28 7.32
CA ASP A 8 4.95 -7.58 8.02
C ASP A 8 3.73 -6.91 7.38
N ILE A 9 3.95 -5.87 6.55
CA ILE A 9 2.93 -5.30 5.66
C ILE A 9 3.21 -5.84 4.26
N SER A 10 2.36 -6.76 3.82
CA SER A 10 2.48 -7.42 2.52
C SER A 10 2.24 -6.44 1.37
N GLU A 11 2.85 -6.74 0.23
CA GLU A 11 2.58 -6.04 -1.03
C GLU A 11 1.08 -6.04 -1.34
N ARG A 12 0.42 -7.21 -1.24
CA ARG A 12 -1.02 -7.36 -1.47
C ARG A 12 -1.83 -6.34 -0.65
N LEU A 13 -1.56 -6.22 0.64
CA LEU A 13 -2.31 -5.33 1.50
C LEU A 13 -2.16 -3.86 1.09
N VAL A 14 -0.95 -3.43 0.76
CA VAL A 14 -0.72 -2.06 0.26
C VAL A 14 -1.52 -1.84 -1.01
N LEU A 15 -1.35 -2.70 -2.03
CA LEU A 15 -2.03 -2.52 -3.31
C LEU A 15 -3.56 -2.60 -3.17
N GLU A 16 -4.07 -3.44 -2.28
CA GLU A 16 -5.50 -3.51 -1.99
C GLU A 16 -6.04 -2.21 -1.44
N VAL A 17 -5.36 -1.58 -0.47
CA VAL A 17 -5.77 -0.26 0.05
C VAL A 17 -5.78 0.78 -1.08
N TYR A 18 -4.75 0.82 -1.93
CA TYR A 18 -4.70 1.75 -3.06
C TYR A 18 -5.72 1.46 -4.17
N SER A 19 -6.25 0.24 -4.24
CA SER A 19 -7.30 -0.14 -5.20
C SER A 19 -8.72 0.32 -4.81
N ARG A 20 -8.92 0.74 -3.55
CA ARG A 20 -10.23 1.16 -3.04
C ARG A 20 -10.62 2.55 -3.59
N PRO A 21 -11.92 2.90 -3.55
CA PRO A 21 -12.38 4.27 -3.76
C PRO A 21 -11.58 5.27 -2.90
N PHE A 22 -11.36 6.48 -3.42
CA PHE A 22 -10.50 7.48 -2.78
C PHE A 22 -10.96 7.77 -1.34
N GLU A 23 -12.27 7.88 -1.13
CA GLU A 23 -12.91 8.17 0.16
C GLU A 23 -12.69 7.06 1.20
N GLU A 24 -12.44 5.82 0.76
CA GLU A 24 -12.22 4.67 1.64
C GLU A 24 -10.74 4.43 1.96
N ARG A 25 -9.84 4.96 1.13
CA ARG A 25 -8.40 4.80 1.30
C ARG A 25 -7.70 6.06 1.76
N TYR A 26 -8.27 7.26 1.64
CA TYR A 26 -7.58 8.49 1.96
C TYR A 26 -7.68 8.84 3.46
N PRO A 27 -6.57 9.15 4.14
CA PRO A 27 -5.18 9.02 3.69
C PRO A 27 -4.65 7.58 3.85
N ALA A 28 -3.92 7.08 2.85
CA ALA A 28 -3.58 5.66 2.72
C ALA A 28 -2.78 5.09 3.90
N ASP A 29 -1.89 5.90 4.47
CA ASP A 29 -1.10 5.54 5.64
C ASP A 29 -1.97 5.34 6.88
N GLU A 30 -2.96 6.19 7.14
CA GLU A 30 -3.83 6.05 8.30
C GLU A 30 -4.73 4.81 8.19
N VAL A 31 -5.19 4.49 6.98
CA VAL A 31 -5.95 3.27 6.71
C VAL A 31 -5.09 2.03 6.97
N LEU A 32 -3.86 2.00 6.44
CA LEU A 32 -2.91 0.91 6.69
C LEU A 32 -2.54 0.78 8.16
N MET A 33 -2.31 1.90 8.86
CA MET A 33 -2.03 1.91 10.30
C MET A 33 -3.21 1.33 11.10
N ARG A 34 -4.44 1.71 10.78
CA ARG A 34 -5.65 1.22 11.44
C ARG A 34 -5.86 -0.29 11.24
N GLU A 35 -5.67 -0.78 10.01
CA GLU A 35 -5.92 -2.19 9.67
C GLU A 35 -4.83 -3.13 10.18
N THR A 36 -3.59 -2.65 10.28
CA THR A 36 -2.45 -3.48 10.70
C THR A 36 -2.07 -3.30 12.17
N GLY A 37 -2.37 -2.15 12.75
CA GLY A 37 -1.77 -1.69 14.02
C GLY A 37 -0.28 -1.36 13.90
N ALA A 38 0.25 -1.19 12.69
CA ALA A 38 1.65 -0.88 12.45
C ALA A 38 1.96 0.59 12.79
N PRO A 39 3.17 0.89 13.30
CA PRO A 39 3.60 2.26 13.48
C PRO A 39 3.81 2.92 12.11
N GLU A 40 3.56 4.22 12.06
CA GLU A 40 3.64 5.06 10.86
C GLU A 40 4.90 4.79 10.02
N LYS A 41 6.09 4.78 10.64
CA LYS A 41 7.37 4.54 9.93
C LYS A 41 7.44 3.20 9.17
N VAL A 42 6.72 2.18 9.65
CA VAL A 42 6.68 0.86 9.00
C VAL A 42 5.69 0.88 7.84
N VAL A 43 4.56 1.56 8.01
CA VAL A 43 3.57 1.80 6.95
C VAL A 43 4.17 2.59 5.80
N TRP A 44 4.81 3.72 6.09
CA TRP A 44 5.50 4.51 5.06
C TRP A 44 6.61 3.72 4.36
N ALA A 45 7.38 2.91 5.09
CA ALA A 45 8.39 2.06 4.48
C ALA A 45 7.79 1.00 3.54
N ALA A 46 6.57 0.52 3.80
CA ALA A 46 5.87 -0.39 2.90
C ALA A 46 5.31 0.33 1.67
N MET A 47 4.72 1.53 1.86
CA MET A 47 4.23 2.36 0.76
C MET A 47 5.36 2.77 -0.19
N MET A 48 6.47 3.30 0.34
CA MET A 48 7.64 3.68 -0.47
C MET A 48 8.25 2.48 -1.19
N ARG A 49 8.21 1.27 -0.61
CA ARG A 49 8.68 0.07 -1.30
C ARG A 49 7.87 -0.23 -2.56
N GLU A 50 6.55 -0.06 -2.51
CA GLU A 50 5.70 -0.31 -3.69
C GLU A 50 5.79 0.84 -4.70
N ASP A 51 6.05 2.06 -4.26
CA ASP A 51 6.44 3.19 -5.10
C ASP A 51 7.76 2.94 -5.84
N ASP A 52 8.82 2.54 -5.12
CA ASP A 52 10.14 2.17 -5.69
C ASP A 52 10.05 1.04 -6.73
N ARG A 53 9.02 0.19 -6.64
CA ARG A 53 8.72 -0.90 -7.58
C ARG A 53 7.89 -0.46 -8.79
N GLY A 54 7.47 0.80 -8.85
CA GLY A 54 6.60 1.35 -9.88
C GLY A 54 5.14 0.90 -9.75
N SER A 55 4.73 0.38 -8.60
CA SER A 55 3.35 -0.05 -8.37
C SER A 55 2.43 1.10 -7.97
N LEU A 56 2.99 2.14 -7.38
CA LEU A 56 2.29 3.35 -6.95
C LEU A 56 2.82 4.57 -7.70
N ASP A 57 1.99 5.61 -7.78
CA ASP A 57 2.36 6.93 -8.27
C ASP A 57 1.56 7.98 -7.48
N TYR A 58 2.01 9.23 -7.47
CA TYR A 58 1.39 10.28 -6.67
C TYR A 58 1.63 11.69 -7.22
N GLY A 59 0.69 12.59 -6.94
CA GLY A 59 0.84 14.02 -7.27
C GLY A 59 1.68 14.78 -6.25
N VAL A 60 1.33 14.69 -4.96
CA VAL A 60 2.02 15.42 -3.87
C VAL A 60 2.78 14.46 -2.96
N ASN A 61 2.10 13.39 -2.50
CA ASN A 61 2.70 12.34 -1.69
C ASN A 61 1.85 11.06 -1.78
N LEU A 62 2.41 9.98 -1.22
CA LEU A 62 1.79 8.66 -1.23
C LEU A 62 0.46 8.58 -0.47
N ARG A 63 0.14 9.47 0.48
CA ARG A 63 -1.15 9.43 1.22
C ARG A 63 -2.35 9.53 0.26
N GLY A 64 -2.20 10.30 -0.82
CA GLY A 64 -3.18 10.46 -1.90
C GLY A 64 -2.84 9.74 -3.21
N GLY A 65 -1.73 8.99 -3.27
CA GLY A 65 -1.26 8.31 -4.49
C GLY A 65 -2.23 7.27 -5.04
N TRP A 66 -1.98 6.69 -6.20
CA TRP A 66 -2.85 5.70 -6.86
C TRP A 66 -2.03 4.52 -7.40
N LEU A 67 -2.70 3.43 -7.73
CA LEU A 67 -2.06 2.31 -8.44
C LEU A 67 -1.68 2.74 -9.85
N THR A 68 -0.46 2.41 -10.27
CA THR A 68 -0.12 2.47 -11.69
C THR A 68 -0.87 1.37 -12.45
N LYS A 69 -1.24 1.65 -13.70
CA LYS A 69 -2.01 0.68 -14.51
C LYS A 69 -1.19 -0.59 -14.80
N GLU A 70 0.08 -0.41 -15.16
CA GLU A 70 0.98 -1.50 -15.57
C GLU A 70 1.65 -2.20 -14.39
N GLY A 71 2.05 -1.44 -13.35
CA GLY A 71 2.68 -1.99 -12.15
C GLY A 71 1.63 -2.47 -11.16
N GLY A 72 1.00 -1.55 -10.45
CA GLY A 72 0.15 -1.85 -9.29
C GLY A 72 -1.11 -2.64 -9.66
N GLY A 73 -1.79 -2.24 -10.72
CA GLY A 73 -3.02 -2.90 -11.19
C GLY A 73 -2.78 -4.34 -11.64
N ALA A 74 -1.81 -4.56 -12.54
CA ALA A 74 -1.48 -5.90 -13.02
C ALA A 74 -0.95 -6.80 -11.90
N ARG A 75 -0.12 -6.24 -11.01
CA ARG A 75 0.44 -6.98 -9.87
C ARG A 75 -0.62 -7.41 -8.88
N LEU A 76 -1.56 -6.52 -8.54
CA LEU A 76 -2.68 -6.86 -7.66
C LEU A 76 -3.58 -7.94 -8.28
N ALA A 77 -3.84 -7.85 -9.59
CA ALA A 77 -4.61 -8.89 -10.30
C ALA A 77 -3.91 -10.27 -10.22
N ALA A 78 -2.60 -10.31 -10.43
CA ALA A 78 -1.82 -11.55 -10.30
C ALA A 78 -1.85 -12.13 -8.87
N LEU A 79 -1.78 -11.27 -7.85
CA LEU A 79 -1.85 -11.70 -6.45
C LEU A 79 -3.22 -12.28 -6.08
N ARG A 80 -4.33 -11.74 -6.63
CA ARG A 80 -5.69 -12.25 -6.41
C ARG A 80 -5.96 -13.59 -7.11
N GLY A 81 -5.30 -13.87 -8.23
CA GLY A 81 -5.47 -15.11 -8.98
C GLY A 81 -4.59 -16.28 -8.51
N SER A 82 -3.81 -16.10 -7.44
CA SER A 82 -2.88 -17.09 -6.91
C SER A 82 -3.39 -17.82 -5.66
N GLU A 83 -4.67 -17.65 -5.31
CA GLU A 83 -5.40 -18.35 -4.22
C GLU A 83 -6.36 -19.41 -4.79
#